data_AF-A0A0D5A2A8-F1
#
_entry.id   AF-A0A0D5A2A8-F1
#
_cell.length_a   1.000
_cell.length_b   1.000
_cell.length_c   1.000
_cell.angle_alpha   90.00
_cell.angle_beta   90.00
_cell.angle_gamma   90.00
#
_symmetry.space_group_name_H-M   'P 1'
#
loop_
_entity.id
_entity.type
_entity.pdbx_description
1 polymer ?
#
loop_
_entity_poly.entity_id
_entity_poly.type
_entity_poly.pdbx_seq_one_letter_code
_entity_poly.pdbx_strand_id
1 'polypeptide(L)' 'MSERAGGRRTVPQIFINGNSIGGCDELYELERNNELNELIGIRN' A
#
# COMPACT_ATOMS: atom_id res chain seq x y z
N MET A 1 2.40 -15.51 2.18
CA MET A 1 2.78 -14.07 2.16
C MET A 1 3.74 -13.75 1.03
N SER A 2 4.79 -14.55 0.78
CA SER A 2 5.72 -14.33 -0.35
C SER A 2 5.07 -14.31 -1.74
N GLU A 3 4.02 -15.12 -1.97
CA GLU A 3 3.28 -15.10 -3.26
C GLU A 3 2.50 -13.81 -3.49
N ARG A 4 1.90 -13.23 -2.44
CA ARG A 4 1.17 -11.96 -2.55
C ARG A 4 2.12 -10.78 -2.79
N ALA A 5 3.33 -10.85 -2.25
CA ALA A 5 4.34 -9.78 -2.35
C ALA A 5 5.14 -9.77 -3.66
N GLY A 6 4.77 -10.57 -4.66
CA GLY A 6 5.47 -10.62 -5.95
C GLY A 6 6.95 -11.00 -5.85
N GLY A 7 7.32 -11.79 -4.83
CA GLY A 7 8.72 -12.17 -4.57
C GLY A 7 9.53 -11.17 -3.73
N ARG A 8 8.95 -10.03 -3.28
CA ARG A 8 9.60 -9.18 -2.28
C ARG A 8 9.73 -9.95 -0.95
N ARG A 9 10.92 -9.86 -0.35
CA ARG A 9 11.30 -10.54 0.90
C ARG A 9 11.40 -9.61 2.11
N THR A 10 11.34 -8.30 1.88
CA THR A 10 11.40 -7.27 2.91
C THR A 10 10.01 -7.01 3.47
N VAL A 11 9.93 -6.60 4.73
CA VAL A 11 8.67 -6.26 5.40
C VAL A 11 8.70 -4.79 5.84
N PRO A 12 7.53 -4.11 5.89
CA PRO A 12 6.19 -4.61 5.57
C PRO A 12 5.89 -4.73 4.07
N GLN A 13 4.87 -5.52 3.74
CA GLN A 13 4.25 -5.59 2.41
C GLN A 13 2.77 -5.25 2.57
N ILE A 14 2.38 -4.07 2.09
CA ILE A 14 1.09 -3.45 2.33
C ILE A 14 0.16 -3.75 1.16
N PHE A 15 -1.06 -4.16 1.49
CA PHE A 15 -2.12 -4.43 0.54
C PHE A 15 -3.37 -3.66 0.94
N ILE A 16 -4.00 -2.97 -0.01
CA ILE A 16 -5.28 -2.27 0.19
C ILE A 16 -6.25 -2.78 -0.86
N ASN A 17 -7.43 -3.26 -0.43
CA ASN A 17 -8.46 -3.84 -1.30
C ASN A 17 -7.95 -4.95 -2.23
N GLY A 18 -6.97 -5.74 -1.76
CA GLY A 18 -6.36 -6.83 -2.54
C GLY A 18 -5.24 -6.40 -3.49
N ASN A 19 -5.00 -5.10 -3.66
CA ASN A 19 -3.92 -4.56 -4.49
C ASN A 19 -2.64 -4.43 -3.67
N SER A 20 -1.50 -4.84 -4.24
CA SER A 20 -0.18 -4.63 -3.64
C SER A 20 0.21 -3.16 -3.76
N ILE A 21 0.42 -2.50 -2.62
CA ILE A 21 0.87 -1.10 -2.56
C ILE A 21 2.41 -1.02 -2.52
N GLY A 22 3.05 -1.95 -1.83
CA GLY A 22 4.51 -1.93 -1.63
C GLY A 22 4.88 -1.95 -0.16
N GLY A 23 5.95 -1.24 0.22
CA GLY A 23 6.38 -1.04 1.59
C GLY A 23 5.89 0.28 2.18
N CYS A 24 6.52 0.70 3.28
CA CYS A 24 6.17 1.98 3.94
C CYS A 24 6.39 3.18 3.03
N ASP A 25 7.42 3.18 2.20
CA ASP A 25 7.75 4.32 1.33
C ASP A 25 6.62 4.61 0.34
N GLU A 26 6.09 3.56 -0.30
CA GLU A 26 4.96 3.67 -1.22
C GLU A 26 3.66 4.08 -0.49
N LEU A 27 3.42 3.60 0.73
CA LEU A 27 2.28 4.06 1.53
C LEU A 27 2.37 5.56 1.85
N TYR A 28 3.54 6.04 2.28
CA TYR A 28 3.75 7.45 2.60
C TYR A 28 3.71 8.34 1.34
N GLU A 29 4.08 7.82 0.17
CA GLU A 29 3.90 8.54 -1.09
C GLU A 29 2.43 8.81 -1.40
N LEU A 30 1.57 7.79 -1.26
CA LEU A 30 0.12 7.93 -1.43
C LEU A 30 -0.49 8.94 -0.45
N GLU A 31 -0.01 8.97 0.80
CA GLU A 31 -0.46 9.96 1.78
C GLU A 31 -0.02 11.38 1.38
N ARG A 32 1.24 11.57 0.99
CA ARG A 32 1.75 12.89 0.52
C ARG A 32 0.99 13.40 -0.71
N ASN A 33 0.53 12.50 -1.58
CA ASN A 33 -0.26 12.83 -2.75
C ASN A 33 -1.76 13.00 -2.45
N ASN A 34 -2.21 12.80 -1.20
CA ASN A 34 -3.62 12.76 -0.80
C ASN A 34 -4.45 11.65 -1.48
N GLU A 35 -3.80 10.62 -2.03
CA GLU A 35 -4.45 9.50 -2.72
C GLU A 35 -4.84 8.38 -1.76
N LEU A 36 -4.20 8.30 -0.59
CA LEU A 36 -4.44 7.24 0.38
C LEU A 36 -5.89 7.22 0.88
N ASN A 37 -6.47 8.39 1.15
CA ASN A 37 -7.83 8.53 1.67
C ASN A 37 -8.88 7.91 0.74
N GLU A 38 -8.73 8.10 -0.58
CA GLU A 38 -9.60 7.47 -1.58
C GLU A 38 -9.49 5.94 -1.56
N LEU A 39 -8.27 5.41 -1.41
CA LEU A 39 -8.04 3.97 -1.38
C LEU A 39 -8.64 3.29 -0.15
N ILE A 40 -8.70 3.99 0.99
CA ILE A 40 -9.27 3.47 2.25
C ILE A 40 -10.72 3.91 2.50
N GLY A 41 -11.32 4.64 1.56
CA GLY A 41 -12.73 5.05 1.63
C GLY A 41 -13.02 6.18 2.61
N ILE A 42 -12.02 6.98 2.97
CA ILE A 42 -12.20 8.22 3.75
C ILE A 42 -12.43 9.36 2.75
N ARG A 43 -13.66 9.88 2.69
CA ARG A 43 -13.97 11.09 1.92
C ARG A 43 -13.90 12.29 2.87
N ASN A 44 -13.20 13.35 2.45
CA ASN A 44 -13.21 14.64 3.13
C ASN A 44 -14.55 15.36 2.95
#